data_AF-A0A921MFQ7-F1
#
_entry.id   AF-A0A921MFQ7-F1
#
_cell.length_a   1.000
_cell.length_b   1.000
_cell.length_c   1.000
_cell.angle_alpha   90.00
_cell.angle_beta   90.00
_cell.angle_gamma   90.00
#
_symmetry.space_group_name_H-M   'P 1'
#
loop_
_entity.id
_entity.type
_entity.pdbx_description
1 polymer ?
#
loop_
_entity_poly.entity_id
_entity_poly.type
_entity_poly.pdbx_seq_one_letter_code
_entity_poly.pdbx_strand_id
1 'polypeptide(L)' 'MSSTTDTTRTLLRAEGFSCPSCVGKIEKQVGRLDGVENVTVHFASGRIEIDHDADTAPVDQLIAAVDKAGYKSAVSAF' A
#
# COMPACT_ATOMS: atom_id res chain seq x y z
N MET A 1 -4.75 -19.70 20.73
CA MET A 1 -3.57 -19.11 20.06
C MET A 1 -4.10 -18.04 19.13
N SER A 2 -4.30 -16.83 19.65
CA SER A 2 -4.68 -15.67 18.83
C SER A 2 -3.39 -14.98 18.43
N SER A 3 -3.08 -15.05 17.14
CA SER A 3 -1.94 -14.37 16.52
C SER A 3 -2.17 -12.86 16.60
N THR A 4 -1.59 -12.22 17.62
CA THR A 4 -1.47 -10.77 17.68
C THR A 4 -0.27 -10.38 16.84
N THR A 5 -0.44 -10.35 15.52
CA THR A 5 0.41 -9.52 14.68
C THR A 5 -0.21 -8.12 14.77
N ASP A 6 0.54 -7.14 15.30
CA ASP A 6 0.10 -5.74 15.48
C ASP A 6 0.10 -5.01 14.13
N THR A 7 -0.64 -5.57 13.18
CA THR A 7 -0.68 -5.11 11.80
C THR A 7 -1.80 -4.07 11.67
N THR A 8 -1.42 -2.85 11.34
CA THR A 8 -2.35 -1.77 11.02
C THR A 8 -2.71 -1.81 9.54
N ARG A 9 -4.00 -1.62 9.25
CA ARG A 9 -4.48 -1.47 7.88
C ARG A 9 -4.52 0.01 7.49
N THR A 10 -3.69 0.39 6.54
CA THR A 10 -3.67 1.74 5.95
C THR A 10 -4.30 1.73 4.56
N LEU A 11 -5.15 2.72 4.31
CA LEU A 11 -5.79 2.94 3.01
C LEU A 11 -5.14 4.13 2.30
N LEU A 12 -4.61 3.87 1.11
CA LEU A 12 -4.08 4.90 0.23
C LEU A 12 -4.97 5.03 -1.02
N ARG A 13 -5.09 6.25 -1.53
CA ARG A 13 -5.57 6.53 -2.89
C ARG A 13 -4.39 6.85 -3.76
N ALA A 14 -4.27 6.17 -4.89
CA ALA A 14 -3.32 6.58 -5.92
C ALA A 14 -4.03 7.40 -7.02
N GLU A 15 -3.37 8.48 -7.45
CA GLU A 15 -3.83 9.33 -8.54
C GLU A 15 -3.15 8.90 -9.85
N GLY A 16 -3.89 8.91 -10.96
CA GLY A 16 -3.37 8.50 -12.27
C GLY A 16 -3.36 6.98 -12.54
N PHE A 17 -4.00 6.17 -11.68
CA PHE A 17 -4.19 4.74 -11.91
C PHE A 17 -5.30 4.46 -12.92
N SER A 18 -4.93 4.23 -14.17
CA SER A 18 -5.88 3.85 -15.23
C SER A 18 -5.45 2.62 -16.05
N CYS A 19 -4.33 1.97 -15.70
CA CYS A 19 -3.85 0.80 -16.43
C CYS A 19 -3.70 -0.44 -15.53
N PRO A 20 -4.25 -1.61 -15.93
CA PRO A 20 -4.08 -2.88 -15.22
C PRO A 20 -2.62 -3.28 -15.01
N SER A 21 -1.72 -2.83 -15.90
CA SER A 21 -0.28 -3.11 -15.82
C SER A 21 0.43 -2.40 -14.65
N CYS A 22 -0.18 -1.35 -14.07
CA CYS A 22 0.41 -0.57 -12.98
C CYS A 22 0.25 -1.26 -11.61
N VAL A 23 -0.82 -2.06 -11.45
CA VAL A 23 -1.22 -2.71 -10.20
C VAL A 23 -0.11 -3.61 -9.65
N GLY A 24 0.32 -4.59 -10.44
CA GLY A 24 1.32 -5.56 -10.00
C GLY A 24 2.70 -4.94 -9.70
N LYS A 25 2.99 -3.75 -10.25
CA LYS A 25 4.22 -3.01 -9.92
C LYS A 25 4.15 -2.39 -8.52
N ILE A 26 3.02 -1.76 -8.18
CA ILE A 26 2.80 -1.25 -6.83
C ILE A 26 2.80 -2.40 -5.83
N GLU A 27 2.04 -3.45 -6.10
CA GLU A 27 1.91 -4.56 -5.14
C GLU A 27 3.27 -5.18 -4.82
N LYS A 28 4.09 -5.40 -5.85
CA LYS A 28 5.47 -5.85 -5.66
C LYS A 28 6.36 -4.87 -4.93
N GLN A 29 6.22 -3.56 -5.13
CA GLN A 29 7.09 -2.60 -4.46
C GLN A 29 6.72 -2.38 -3.00
N VAL A 30 5.44 -2.23 -2.72
CA VAL A 30 4.94 -2.05 -1.36
C VAL A 30 5.09 -3.35 -0.57
N GLY A 31 4.75 -4.50 -1.17
CA GLY A 31 4.92 -5.81 -0.53
C GLY A 31 6.39 -6.25 -0.36
N ARG A 32 7.35 -5.46 -0.84
CA ARG A 32 8.79 -5.65 -0.59
C ARG A 32 9.31 -4.86 0.61
N LEU A 33 8.49 -3.96 1.17
CA LEU A 33 8.86 -3.22 2.37
C LEU A 33 8.86 -4.17 3.57
N ASP A 34 9.89 -4.04 4.40
CA ASP A 34 9.94 -4.73 5.69
C ASP A 34 8.81 -4.21 6.58
N GLY A 35 8.03 -5.12 7.17
CA GLY A 35 6.86 -4.78 7.97
C GLY A 35 5.54 -4.74 7.19
N VAL A 36 5.54 -4.92 5.86
CA VAL A 36 4.30 -5.12 5.10
C VAL A 36 3.95 -6.61 5.09
N GLU A 37 2.77 -6.95 5.59
CA GLU A 37 2.25 -8.31 5.65
C GLU A 37 1.39 -8.62 4.42
N ASN A 38 0.46 -7.72 4.06
CA ASN A 38 -0.41 -7.89 2.90
C ASN A 38 -0.65 -6.56 2.19
N VAL A 39 -0.84 -6.65 0.88
CA VAL A 39 -1.09 -5.51 0.00
C VAL A 39 -2.15 -5.91 -1.01
N THR A 40 -3.19 -5.10 -1.13
CA THR A 40 -4.28 -5.30 -2.09
C THR A 40 -4.55 -4.00 -2.83
N VAL A 41 -4.43 -4.02 -4.16
CA VAL A 41 -4.65 -2.83 -4.98
C VAL A 41 -5.91 -2.97 -5.84
N HIS A 42 -6.88 -2.09 -5.62
CA HIS A 42 -8.12 -2.00 -6.39
C HIS A 42 -8.02 -0.90 -7.46
N PHE A 43 -7.51 -1.24 -8.64
CA PHE A 43 -7.38 -0.27 -9.75
C PHE A 43 -8.71 0.31 -10.24
N ALA A 44 -9.81 -0.45 -10.12
CA ALA A 44 -11.13 0.01 -10.55
C ALA A 44 -11.62 1.23 -9.74
N SER A 45 -11.23 1.34 -8.47
CA SER A 45 -11.60 2.44 -7.56
C SER A 45 -10.41 3.34 -7.18
N GLY A 46 -9.20 2.97 -7.57
CA GLY A 46 -7.94 3.64 -7.18
C GLY A 46 -7.60 3.47 -5.69
N ARG A 47 -8.16 2.46 -5.03
CA ARG A 47 -7.98 2.18 -3.59
C ARG A 47 -6.84 1.17 -3.40
N ILE A 48 -5.97 1.43 -2.45
CA ILE A 48 -4.84 0.58 -2.08
C ILE A 48 -4.99 0.26 -0.59
N GLU A 49 -5.05 -1.01 -0.25
CA GLU A 49 -5.10 -1.50 1.11
C GLU A 49 -3.77 -2.14 1.46
N ILE A 50 -3.20 -1.74 2.58
CA ILE A 50 -1.88 -2.18 3.03
C ILE A 50 -2.02 -2.58 4.49
N ASP A 51 -1.79 -3.85 4.75
CA ASP A 51 -1.65 -4.39 6.10
C ASP A 51 -0.16 -4.37 6.43
N HIS A 52 0.24 -3.50 7.34
CA HIS A 52 1.62 -3.29 7.72
C HIS A 52 1.78 -3.02 9.21
N ASP A 53 2.98 -3.26 9.74
CA ASP A 53 3.39 -2.81 11.05
C ASP A 53 3.65 -1.30 11.02
N ALA A 54 2.98 -0.54 11.89
CA ALA A 54 3.13 0.92 11.96
C ALA A 54 4.48 1.36 12.54
N ASP A 55 5.13 0.51 13.35
CA ASP A 55 6.45 0.77 13.90
C ASP A 55 7.55 0.54 12.85
N THR A 56 7.39 -0.49 12.02
CA THR A 56 8.39 -0.87 11.01
C THR A 56 8.19 -0.15 9.67
N ALA A 57 6.94 -0.01 9.21
CA ALA A 57 6.57 0.55 7.92
C ALA A 57 5.56 1.70 8.08
N PRO A 58 5.96 2.91 8.50
CA PRO A 58 5.02 4.01 8.66
C PRO A 58 4.39 4.43 7.33
N VAL A 59 3.25 5.10 7.40
CA VAL A 59 2.45 5.51 6.23
C VAL A 59 3.26 6.30 5.19
N ASP A 60 4.17 7.17 5.62
CA ASP A 60 5.06 7.92 4.73
C ASP A 60 5.97 7.01 3.90
N GLN A 61 6.40 5.88 4.47
CA GLN A 61 7.23 4.90 3.77
C GLN A 61 6.41 4.15 2.71
N LEU A 62 5.15 3.86 2.99
CA LEU A 62 4.21 3.27 2.03
C LEU A 62 3.99 4.20 0.83
N ILE A 63 3.74 5.49 1.10
CA ILE A 63 3.61 6.52 0.07
C ILE A 63 4.88 6.63 -0.75
N ALA A 64 6.06 6.65 -0.11
CA ALA A 64 7.34 6.70 -0.80
C ALA A 64 7.59 5.46 -1.68
N ALA A 65 7.13 4.28 -1.28
CA ALA A 65 7.23 3.08 -2.11
C ALA A 65 6.35 3.14 -3.36
N VAL A 66 5.15 3.71 -3.23
CA VAL A 66 4.26 3.98 -4.37
C VAL A 66 4.86 5.05 -5.30
N ASP A 67 5.45 6.11 -4.75
CA ASP A 67 6.16 7.15 -5.51
C ASP A 67 7.38 6.59 -6.25
N LYS A 68 8.15 5.70 -5.61
CA LYS A 68 9.24 4.94 -6.26
C LYS A 68 8.75 4.04 -7.40
N ALA A 69 7.50 3.59 -7.36
CA ALA A 69 6.89 2.86 -8.47
C ALA A 69 6.48 3.79 -9.64
N GLY A 70 6.56 5.11 -9.44
CA GLY A 70 6.26 6.15 -10.42
C GLY A 70 4.85 6.73 -10.29
N TYR A 71 4.18 6.54 -9.16
CA TYR A 71 2.80 7.00 -8.96
C TYR A 71 2.66 7.79 -7.68
N LYS A 72 1.85 8.84 -7.73
CA LYS A 72 1.50 9.58 -6.51
C LYS A 72 0.36 8.89 -5.79
N SER A 73 0.54 8.70 -4.48
CA SER A 73 -0.51 8.24 -3.59
C SER A 73 -0.61 9.12 -2.35
N ALA A 74 -1.82 9.24 -1.82
CA ALA A 74 -2.09 9.94 -0.58
C ALA A 74 -2.94 9.06 0.34
N VAL A 75 -2.80 9.26 1.65
CA VAL A 75 -3.70 8.65 2.63
C VAL A 75 -5.11 9.14 2.34
N SER A 76 -6.08 8.24 2.41
CA SER A 76 -7.45 8.68 2.28
C SER A 76 -8.42 7.87 3.13
N ALA A 77 -9.35 8.60 3.71
CA ALA A 77 -10.50 8.07 4.42
C ALA A 77 -11.60 7.76 3.40
N PHE A 78 -11.61 6.54 2.84
CA PHE A 78 -12.81 6.01 2.18
C PHE A 78 -13.48 5.02 3.11
#